data_AF-A0AAE0EJ24-F1
#
_entry.id   AF-A0AAE0EJ24-F1
#
_cell.length_a   1.000
_cell.length_b   1.000
_cell.length_c   1.000
_cell.angle_alpha   90.00
_cell.angle_beta   90.00
_cell.angle_gamma   90.00
#
_symmetry.space_group_name_H-M   'P 1'
#
loop_
_entity.id
_entity.type
_entity.pdbx_description
1 polymer ?
#
loop_
_entity_poly.entity_id
_entity_poly.type
_entity_poly.pdbx_seq_one_letter_code
_entity_poly.pdbx_strand_id
1 'polypeptide(L)'
;MKNSYYFFKSQMERPMKELVEFPEYFTFSLESRIKPRKGIRSSLDWFLYCSDQRFEERLQGDYIEIESLGPSFCMGGKLELPGNEIVSDEEDESDDDEVLYKRTVSL
;
A
#
# COMPACT_ATOMS: atom_id res chain seq x y z
N MET A 1 -7.50 -24.15 18.73
CA MET A 1 -8.43 -23.00 18.54
C MET A 1 -9.03 -22.45 19.82
N LYS A 2 -9.50 -23.27 20.80
CA LYS A 2 -10.10 -22.72 22.04
C LYS A 2 -9.19 -21.71 22.76
N ASN A 3 -7.88 -21.99 22.86
CA ASN A 3 -6.94 -21.11 23.57
C ASN A 3 -6.73 -19.74 22.90
N SER A 4 -6.75 -19.66 21.56
CA SER A 4 -6.58 -18.37 20.88
C SER A 4 -7.81 -17.49 21.02
N TYR A 5 -9.01 -18.06 20.99
CA TYR A 5 -10.26 -17.34 21.27
C TYR A 5 -10.26 -16.73 22.69
N TYR A 6 -9.92 -17.52 23.71
CA TYR A 6 -9.86 -17.01 25.09
C TYR A 6 -8.76 -15.96 25.25
N PHE A 7 -7.62 -16.13 24.59
CA PHE A 7 -6.57 -15.12 24.59
C PHE A 7 -7.05 -13.80 23.97
N PHE A 8 -7.72 -13.86 22.80
CA PHE A 8 -8.28 -12.67 22.18
C PHE A 8 -9.25 -11.95 23.11
N LYS A 9 -10.20 -12.69 23.70
CA LYS A 9 -11.26 -12.14 24.55
C LYS A 9 -10.76 -11.61 25.90
N SER A 10 -9.87 -12.35 26.57
CA SER A 10 -9.47 -12.06 27.95
C SER A 10 -8.17 -11.27 28.06
N GLN A 11 -7.27 -11.42 27.08
CA GLN A 11 -5.95 -10.81 27.15
C GLN A 11 -5.85 -9.61 26.22
N MET A 12 -6.26 -9.71 24.95
CA MET A 12 -6.16 -8.59 24.00
C MET A 12 -7.21 -7.49 24.24
N GLU A 13 -8.32 -7.79 24.93
CA GLU A 13 -9.38 -6.84 25.28
C GLU A 13 -9.99 -6.12 24.05
N ARG A 14 -10.01 -6.81 22.91
CA ARG A 14 -10.51 -6.30 21.62
C ARG A 14 -11.96 -6.72 21.36
N PRO A 15 -12.73 -5.94 20.57
CA PRO A 15 -14.11 -6.29 20.26
C PRO A 15 -14.20 -7.55 19.40
N MET A 16 -15.13 -8.44 19.73
CA MET A 16 -15.34 -9.71 19.02
C MET A 16 -15.69 -9.53 17.53
N LYS A 17 -16.20 -8.35 17.16
CA LYS A 17 -16.52 -7.99 15.77
C LYS A 17 -15.31 -8.16 14.86
N GLU A 18 -14.10 -7.85 15.34
CA GLU A 18 -12.89 -7.98 14.54
C GLU A 18 -12.55 -9.43 14.18
N LEU A 19 -12.90 -10.40 15.03
CA LEU A 19 -12.71 -11.82 14.68
C LEU A 19 -13.67 -12.29 13.59
N VAL A 20 -14.84 -11.63 13.47
CA VAL A 20 -15.80 -11.91 12.39
C VAL A 20 -15.30 -11.28 11.09
N GLU A 21 -14.74 -10.06 11.18
CA GLU A 21 -14.14 -9.36 10.03
C GLU A 21 -12.81 -10.00 9.59
N PHE A 22 -12.08 -10.63 10.51
CA PHE A 22 -10.77 -11.24 10.27
C PHE A 22 -10.71 -12.69 10.82
N PRO A 23 -11.40 -13.64 10.18
CA PRO A 23 -11.43 -15.04 10.63
C PRO A 23 -10.06 -15.73 10.53
N GLU A 24 -9.16 -15.25 9.67
CA GLU A 24 -7.81 -15.76 9.50
C GLU A 24 -6.96 -15.65 10.77
N TYR A 25 -7.39 -14.87 11.77
CA TYR A 25 -6.79 -14.83 13.09
C TYR A 25 -6.45 -16.23 13.64
N PHE A 26 -7.36 -17.20 13.45
CA PHE A 26 -7.20 -18.56 13.98
C PHE A 26 -6.16 -19.40 13.25
N THR A 27 -5.69 -18.94 12.08
CA THR A 27 -4.63 -19.60 11.31
C THR A 27 -3.24 -19.32 11.91
N PHE A 28 -3.09 -18.22 12.65
CA PHE A 28 -1.82 -17.84 13.24
C PHE A 28 -1.53 -18.58 14.55
N SER A 29 -0.24 -18.84 14.77
CA SER A 29 0.24 -19.45 16.01
C SER A 29 0.05 -18.49 17.20
N LEU A 30 -0.58 -19.01 18.24
CA LEU A 30 -0.83 -18.25 19.47
C LEU A 30 0.48 -17.83 20.16
N GLU A 31 1.41 -18.77 20.31
CA GLU A 31 2.64 -18.55 21.08
C GLU A 31 3.66 -17.72 20.31
N SER A 32 3.87 -18.03 19.02
CA SER A 32 4.94 -17.40 18.26
C SER A 32 4.53 -16.10 17.57
N ARG A 33 3.24 -15.88 17.28
CA ARG A 33 2.81 -14.70 16.52
C ARG A 33 1.84 -13.80 17.29
N ILE A 34 0.79 -14.36 17.89
CA ILE A 34 -0.27 -13.55 18.49
C ILE A 34 0.16 -12.96 19.84
N LYS A 35 0.70 -13.78 20.75
CA LYS A 35 1.15 -13.35 22.08
C LYS A 35 2.21 -12.24 22.06
N PRO A 36 3.31 -12.33 21.28
CA PRO A 36 4.31 -11.26 21.26
C PRO A 36 3.75 -9.93 20.73
N ARG A 37 2.67 -9.97 19.93
CA ARG A 37 2.06 -8.79 19.31
C ARG A 37 0.80 -8.28 20.04
N LYS A 38 0.61 -8.66 21.32
CA LYS A 38 -0.61 -8.38 22.12
C LYS A 38 -0.87 -6.89 22.40
N GLY A 39 0.15 -6.03 22.40
CA GLY A 39 0.03 -4.62 22.79
C GLY A 39 -0.33 -3.63 21.68
N ILE A 40 -0.72 -4.12 20.50
CA ILE A 40 -0.88 -3.29 19.30
C ILE A 40 -2.32 -2.85 19.13
N ARG A 41 -2.52 -1.53 18.98
CA ARG A 41 -3.85 -0.91 18.78
C ARG A 41 -4.34 -0.93 17.33
N SER A 42 -3.47 -1.28 16.37
CA SER A 42 -3.78 -1.38 14.94
C SER A 42 -4.68 -2.59 14.62
N SER A 43 -5.22 -2.65 13.41
CA SER A 43 -6.05 -3.76 12.92
C SER A 43 -5.29 -5.10 12.88
N LEU A 44 -6.02 -6.21 12.97
CA LEU A 44 -5.45 -7.55 13.09
C LEU A 44 -4.60 -7.95 11.88
N ASP A 45 -5.06 -7.62 10.68
CA ASP A 45 -4.35 -7.79 9.42
C ASP A 45 -2.99 -7.05 9.40
N TRP A 46 -2.97 -5.80 9.87
CA TRP A 46 -1.79 -4.94 9.85
C TRP A 46 -0.61 -5.56 10.60
N PHE A 47 -0.85 -6.16 11.76
CA PHE A 47 0.21 -6.80 12.53
C PHE A 47 0.25 -8.32 12.44
N LEU A 48 -0.68 -9.05 11.83
CA LEU A 48 -0.61 -10.50 11.77
C LEU A 48 -0.08 -11.03 10.43
N TYR A 49 -0.30 -10.32 9.32
CA TYR A 49 0.20 -10.79 8.02
C TYR A 49 1.70 -10.57 7.80
N CYS A 50 2.30 -9.61 8.49
CA CYS A 50 3.71 -9.29 8.31
C CYS A 50 4.66 -10.28 9.02
N SER A 51 5.87 -10.42 8.49
CA SER A 51 6.96 -11.14 9.15
C SER A 51 7.38 -10.45 10.45
N ASP A 52 8.10 -11.14 11.33
CA ASP A 52 8.59 -10.55 12.58
C ASP A 52 9.48 -9.33 12.32
N GLN A 53 10.35 -9.41 11.31
CA GLN A 53 11.19 -8.28 10.90
C GLN A 53 10.34 -7.07 10.47
N ARG A 54 9.37 -7.27 9.57
CA ARG A 54 8.51 -6.18 9.08
C ARG A 54 7.65 -5.57 10.18
N PHE A 55 7.23 -6.39 11.14
CA PHE A 55 6.51 -5.94 12.32
C PHE A 55 7.38 -5.03 13.20
N GLU A 56 8.64 -5.40 13.41
CA GLU A 56 9.59 -4.61 14.20
C GLU A 56 9.95 -3.29 13.51
N GLU A 57 10.23 -3.31 12.20
CA GLU A 57 10.46 -2.10 11.38
C GLU A 57 9.27 -1.12 11.48
N ARG A 58 8.04 -1.66 11.48
CA ARG A 58 6.80 -0.87 11.68
C ARG A 58 6.66 -0.30 13.10
N LEU A 59 7.12 -1.02 14.12
CA LEU A 59 7.12 -0.55 15.51
C LEU A 59 8.13 0.56 15.76
N GLN A 60 9.30 0.48 15.12
CA GLN A 60 10.38 1.45 15.26
C GLN A 60 10.07 2.80 14.59
N GLY A 61 8.99 2.88 13.79
CA GLY A 61 8.58 4.11 13.13
C GLY A 61 9.37 4.43 11.85
N ASP A 62 10.28 3.54 11.45
CA ASP A 62 11.05 3.66 10.19
C ASP A 62 10.21 3.28 8.96
N TYR A 63 9.05 2.67 9.18
CA TYR A 63 8.07 2.39 8.13
C TYR A 63 6.99 3.47 8.10
N ILE A 64 7.22 4.52 7.31
CA ILE A 64 6.12 5.32 6.79
C ILE A 64 5.50 4.47 5.67
N GLU A 65 4.34 3.88 5.95
CA GLU A 65 3.47 3.39 4.88
C GLU A 65 3.07 4.65 4.11
N ILE A 66 3.83 4.94 3.06
CA ILE A 66 3.46 5.94 2.08
C ILE A 66 2.19 5.36 1.47
N GLU A 67 1.03 5.62 2.08
CA GLU A 67 -0.13 6.00 1.29
C GLU A 67 0.43 7.10 0.41
N SER A 68 0.87 6.69 -0.78
CA SER A 68 1.18 7.60 -1.84
C SER A 68 -0.13 8.32 -2.06
N LEU A 69 -0.30 9.45 -1.38
CA LEU A 69 -1.05 10.59 -1.91
C LEU A 69 -0.29 10.92 -3.20
N GLY A 70 -0.56 10.09 -4.21
CA GLY A 70 -0.22 10.38 -5.57
C GLY A 70 -0.77 11.77 -5.86
N PRO A 71 -0.18 12.47 -6.84
CA PRO A 71 -0.61 13.82 -7.18
C PRO A 71 -2.13 13.88 -7.25
N SER A 72 -2.72 14.80 -6.49
CA SER A 72 -4.16 15.01 -6.49
C SER A 72 -4.56 15.44 -7.89
N PHE A 73 -5.24 14.55 -8.62
CA PHE A 73 -5.78 14.87 -9.92
C PHE A 73 -7.22 15.36 -9.76
N CYS A 74 -7.52 16.50 -10.36
CA CYS A 74 -8.90 16.89 -10.61
C CYS A 74 -9.38 16.10 -11.84
N MET A 75 -10.42 15.28 -11.72
CA MET A 75 -11.03 14.59 -12.86
C MET A 75 -11.57 15.63 -13.85
N GLY A 76 -10.95 15.71 -15.05
CA GLY A 76 -11.23 16.76 -16.04
C GLY A 76 -10.48 18.08 -15.84
N GLY A 77 -9.54 18.15 -14.89
CA GLY A 77 -8.66 19.30 -14.67
C GLY A 77 -7.40 19.26 -15.55
N LYS A 78 -6.68 20.38 -15.61
CA LYS A 78 -5.43 20.50 -16.37
C LYS A 78 -4.32 19.69 -15.70
N LEU A 79 -3.72 18.76 -16.43
CA LEU A 79 -2.56 17.99 -15.98
C LEU A 79 -1.32 18.90 -16.04
N GLU A 80 -0.77 19.26 -14.89
CA GLU A 80 0.49 20.02 -14.82
C GLU A 80 1.66 19.03 -14.80
N LEU A 81 2.39 18.96 -15.92
CA LEU A 81 3.63 18.19 -16.01
C LEU A 81 4.80 19.07 -15.53
N PRO A 82 5.63 18.62 -14.59
CA PRO A 82 6.85 19.33 -14.26
C PRO A 82 7.84 19.21 -15.43
N GLY A 83 8.03 20.29 -16.18
CA GLY A 83 9.11 20.39 -17.18
C GLY A 83 8.69 20.55 -18.65
N ASN A 84 7.63 21.32 -18.96
CA ASN A 84 7.38 21.73 -20.35
C ASN A 84 8.13 23.04 -20.69
N GLU A 85 9.44 22.94 -20.96
CA GLU A 85 10.02 23.89 -21.92
C GLU A 85 9.50 23.49 -23.30
N ILE A 86 8.51 24.26 -23.76
CA ILE A 86 8.07 24.31 -25.15
C ILE A 86 9.30 24.62 -26.01
N VAL A 87 9.82 23.60 -26.69
CA VAL A 87 10.81 23.77 -27.75
C VAL A 87 10.06 24.43 -28.91
N SER A 88 10.34 25.70 -29.17
CA SER A 88 9.83 26.42 -30.33
C SER A 88 10.36 25.76 -31.61
N ASP A 89 9.46 25.50 -32.54
CA ASP A 89 9.72 24.89 -33.84
C ASP A 89 10.17 25.99 -34.80
N GLU A 90 11.48 26.14 -34.96
CA GLU A 90 12.05 26.95 -36.05
C GLU A 90 12.28 25.99 -37.24
N GLU A 91 11.37 26.03 -38.22
CA GLU A 91 11.45 25.24 -39.46
C GLU A 91 12.74 25.58 -40.23
N ASP A 92 13.67 24.63 -40.34
CA ASP A 92 14.76 24.68 -41.32
C ASP A 92 14.69 23.42 -42.18
N GLU A 93 14.29 23.61 -43.44
CA GLU A 93 14.11 22.59 -44.47
C GLU A 93 15.44 21.88 -44.78
N SER A 94 15.56 20.61 -44.41
CA SER A 94 16.58 19.72 -44.97
C SER A 94 16.00 18.32 -45.17
N ASP A 95 15.78 17.98 -46.44
CA ASP A 95 15.49 16.63 -46.95
C ASP A 95 16.43 15.58 -46.34
N ASP A 96 15.87 14.61 -45.60
CA ASP A 96 16.33 13.21 -45.64
C ASP A 96 15.20 12.28 -45.16
N ASP A 97 14.91 11.27 -45.96
CA ASP A 97 13.74 10.39 -45.85
C ASP A 97 13.86 9.39 -44.69
N GLU A 98 13.19 9.65 -43.55
CA GLU A 98 12.86 8.56 -42.61
C GLU A 98 11.42 8.68 -42.08
N VAL A 99 10.52 7.92 -42.71
CA VAL A 99 9.09 7.88 -42.37
C VAL A 99 8.90 7.12 -41.04
N LEU A 100 8.96 7.84 -39.92
CA LEU A 100 8.57 7.32 -38.61
C LEU A 100 7.05 7.08 -38.59
N TYR A 101 6.65 5.83 -38.83
CA TYR A 101 5.27 5.38 -38.71
C TYR A 101 4.74 5.69 -37.30
N LYS A 102 3.96 6.77 -37.18
CA LYS A 102 3.17 7.07 -35.98
C LYS A 102 2.03 6.06 -35.92
N ARG A 103 2.28 4.90 -35.30
CA ARG A 103 1.23 3.94 -34.99
C ARG A 103 0.49 4.42 -33.74
N THR A 104 -0.48 5.29 -33.94
CA THR A 104 -1.49 5.56 -32.90
C THR A 104 -2.35 4.31 -32.74
N VAL A 105 -2.41 3.78 -31.53
CA VAL A 105 -3.35 2.72 -31.16
C VAL A 105 -4.59 3.44 -30.61
N SER A 106 -5.66 3.47 -31.39
CA SER A 106 -6.98 3.91 -30.91
C SER A 106 -7.65 2.76 -30.15
N LEU A 107 -8.17 3.06 -28.95
CA LEU A 107 -9.21 2.27 -28.28
C LEU A 107 -10.59 2.80 -28.69
#